data_AF-A0A8C4R7K6-F1
#
_entry.id   AF-A0A8C4R7K6-F1
#
_cell.length_a   1.000
_cell.length_b   1.000
_cell.length_c   1.000
_cell.angle_alpha   90.00
_cell.angle_beta   90.00
_cell.angle_gamma   90.00
#
_symmetry.space_group_name_H-M   'P 1'
#
loop_
_entity.id
_entity.type
_entity.pdbx_description
1 polymer ?
#
loop_
_entity_poly.entity_id
_entity_poly.type
_entity_poly.pdbx_seq_one_letter_code
_entity_poly.pdbx_strand_id
1 'polypeptide(L)'
;MTRSLNLILDTYSSAVATQRAAQNIRYSGGNTQTGNAIAYVVQNVFSEAAGARPLRPGISRVLILLTDGRSQDPVLGPALQAHKAGIRIFAIGVGEAVREELGEVASEPDTAHVFHVSDYEAIDRIRDQLRQRICQNVLCPNIQVENRNNTNELLDVPGLCKITLGGLPLPSRW
;
A
#
# COMPACT_ATOMS: atom_id res chain seq x y z
N MET A 1 -19.53 9.17 -17.59
CA MET A 1 -18.49 8.12 -17.71
C MET A 1 -18.58 7.23 -16.49
N THR A 2 -19.01 5.99 -16.66
CA THR A 2 -19.15 5.01 -15.58
C THR A 2 -17.75 4.51 -15.21
N ARG A 3 -17.28 4.81 -13.99
CA ARG A 3 -16.06 4.21 -13.44
C ARG A 3 -16.37 2.77 -13.08
N SER A 4 -15.95 1.80 -13.89
CA SER A 4 -16.14 0.37 -13.57
C SER A 4 -14.99 -0.13 -12.71
N LEU A 5 -15.22 -0.24 -11.39
CA LEU A 5 -14.34 -0.97 -10.49
C LEU A 5 -14.86 -2.41 -10.38
N ASN A 6 -14.21 -3.35 -11.06
CA ASN A 6 -14.61 -4.77 -11.07
C ASN A 6 -13.85 -5.61 -10.03
N LEU A 7 -13.12 -4.98 -9.12
CA LEU A 7 -12.32 -5.62 -8.08
C LEU A 7 -12.61 -4.94 -6.73
N ILE A 8 -13.63 -5.42 -6.02
CA ILE A 8 -13.89 -5.04 -4.61
C ILE A 8 -13.40 -6.16 -3.67
N LEU A 9 -13.27 -5.86 -2.38
CA LEU A 9 -12.49 -6.69 -1.45
C LEU A 9 -13.14 -8.05 -1.13
N ASP A 10 -14.45 -8.19 -1.35
CA ASP A 10 -15.21 -9.43 -1.17
C ASP A 10 -15.48 -10.22 -2.46
N THR A 11 -15.06 -9.73 -3.64
CA THR A 11 -15.39 -10.40 -4.92
C THR A 11 -14.67 -11.73 -5.10
N TYR A 12 -13.40 -11.81 -4.67
CA TYR A 12 -12.54 -12.97 -4.93
C TYR A 12 -11.88 -13.48 -3.65
N SER A 13 -11.95 -14.80 -3.43
CA SER A 13 -11.36 -15.48 -2.27
C SER A 13 -10.06 -16.22 -2.56
N SER A 14 -9.62 -16.28 -3.82
CA SER A 14 -8.39 -16.97 -4.23
C SER A 14 -7.45 -16.07 -5.01
N ALA A 15 -6.14 -16.22 -4.74
CA ALA A 15 -5.10 -15.44 -5.43
C ALA A 15 -5.15 -15.62 -6.96
N VAL A 16 -5.43 -16.85 -7.43
CA VAL A 16 -5.55 -17.15 -8.87
C VAL A 16 -6.72 -16.39 -9.51
N ALA A 17 -7.89 -16.34 -8.85
CA ALA A 17 -9.03 -15.61 -9.37
C ALA A 17 -8.79 -14.10 -9.40
N THR A 18 -8.20 -13.55 -8.32
CA THR A 18 -7.82 -12.13 -8.25
C THR A 18 -6.80 -11.77 -9.34
N GLN A 19 -5.79 -12.62 -9.57
CA GLN A 19 -4.79 -12.41 -10.62
C GLN A 19 -5.42 -12.41 -12.01
N ARG A 20 -6.32 -13.37 -12.31
CA ARG A 20 -7.04 -13.40 -13.60
C ARG A 20 -7.93 -12.18 -13.78
N ALA A 21 -8.59 -11.74 -12.72
CA ALA A 21 -9.44 -10.55 -12.78
C ALA A 21 -8.59 -9.28 -13.00
N ALA A 22 -7.42 -9.17 -12.37
CA ALA A 22 -6.46 -8.09 -12.60
C ALA A 22 -5.94 -8.07 -14.04
N GLN A 23 -5.61 -9.24 -14.62
CA GLN A 23 -5.18 -9.37 -16.02
C GLN A 23 -6.25 -8.93 -17.04
N ASN A 24 -7.52 -8.91 -16.64
CA ASN A 24 -8.64 -8.50 -17.48
C ASN A 24 -9.03 -7.02 -17.31
N ILE A 25 -8.32 -6.25 -16.47
CA ILE A 25 -8.52 -4.80 -16.38
C ILE A 25 -8.19 -4.18 -17.74
N ARG A 26 -9.13 -3.42 -18.29
CA ARG A 26 -8.93 -2.67 -19.53
C ARG A 26 -8.51 -1.25 -19.21
N TYR A 27 -7.50 -0.77 -19.94
CA TYR A 27 -7.11 0.63 -19.88
C TYR A 27 -8.27 1.52 -20.35
N SER A 28 -8.74 2.37 -19.45
CA SER A 28 -9.86 3.29 -19.71
C SER A 28 -9.43 4.65 -20.24
N GLY A 29 -8.12 4.96 -20.20
CA GLY A 29 -7.61 6.31 -20.42
C GLY A 29 -8.16 7.34 -19.43
N GLY A 30 -8.01 8.62 -19.78
CA GLY A 30 -8.49 9.76 -19.00
C GLY A 30 -7.37 10.54 -18.33
N ASN A 31 -7.77 11.43 -17.41
CA ASN A 31 -6.86 12.32 -16.69
C ASN A 31 -6.36 11.69 -15.38
N THR A 32 -5.23 12.21 -14.89
CA THR A 32 -4.67 11.84 -13.58
C THR A 32 -5.36 12.65 -12.48
N GLN A 33 -6.44 12.09 -11.91
CA GLN A 33 -7.16 12.68 -10.77
C GLN A 33 -6.94 11.83 -9.51
N THR A 34 -5.73 11.90 -8.97
CA THR A 34 -5.27 11.06 -7.87
C THR A 34 -6.07 11.33 -6.59
N GLY A 35 -6.39 12.59 -6.29
CA GLY A 35 -7.17 12.95 -5.10
C GLY A 35 -8.57 12.34 -5.12
N ASN A 36 -9.30 12.49 -6.24
CA ASN A 36 -10.61 11.89 -6.44
C ASN A 36 -10.57 10.35 -6.42
N ALA A 37 -9.48 9.75 -6.90
CA ALA A 37 -9.30 8.30 -6.86
C ALA A 37 -9.14 7.80 -5.42
N ILE A 38 -8.30 8.46 -4.61
CA ILE A 38 -8.11 8.14 -3.19
C ILE A 38 -9.44 8.29 -2.44
N ALA A 39 -10.14 9.42 -2.60
CA ALA A 39 -11.42 9.65 -1.94
C ALA A 39 -12.45 8.58 -2.31
N TYR A 40 -12.51 8.19 -3.59
CA TYR A 40 -13.39 7.13 -4.06
C TYR A 40 -13.09 5.78 -3.40
N VAL A 41 -11.82 5.39 -3.32
CA VAL A 41 -11.38 4.13 -2.71
C VAL A 41 -11.70 4.11 -1.21
N VAL A 42 -11.46 5.21 -0.50
CA VAL A 42 -11.79 5.33 0.93
C VAL A 42 -13.29 5.13 1.17
N GLN A 43 -14.14 5.77 0.37
CA GLN A 43 -15.59 5.75 0.57
C GLN A 43 -16.26 4.46 0.09
N ASN A 44 -15.80 3.89 -1.03
CA ASN A 44 -16.52 2.81 -1.70
C ASN A 44 -15.85 1.45 -1.51
N VAL A 45 -14.51 1.39 -1.48
CA VAL A 45 -13.77 0.12 -1.45
C VAL A 45 -13.38 -0.29 -0.04
N PHE A 46 -12.90 0.65 0.77
CA PHE A 46 -12.61 0.40 2.19
C PHE A 46 -13.85 0.49 3.09
N SER A 47 -15.03 0.24 2.53
CA SER A 47 -16.29 0.13 3.26
C SER A 47 -16.55 -1.33 3.66
N GLU A 48 -17.21 -1.54 4.80
CA GLU A 48 -17.57 -2.90 5.24
C GLU A 48 -18.53 -3.59 4.25
N ALA A 49 -19.40 -2.81 3.60
CA ALA A 49 -20.30 -3.28 2.55
C ALA A 49 -19.56 -3.80 1.30
N ALA A 50 -18.32 -3.35 1.07
CA ALA A 50 -17.47 -3.82 -0.03
C ALA A 50 -16.43 -4.86 0.43
N GLY A 51 -16.59 -5.44 1.62
CA GLY A 51 -15.72 -6.48 2.16
C GLY A 51 -14.54 -5.99 3.00
N ALA A 52 -14.42 -4.69 3.24
CA ALA A 52 -13.34 -4.17 4.07
C ALA A 52 -13.52 -4.63 5.52
N ARG A 53 -12.57 -5.40 6.03
CA ARG A 53 -12.59 -5.85 7.43
C ARG A 53 -12.45 -4.66 8.38
N PRO A 54 -13.16 -4.63 9.53
CA PRO A 54 -12.97 -3.62 10.56
C PRO A 54 -11.53 -3.56 11.04
N LEU A 55 -11.05 -2.35 11.39
CA LEU A 55 -9.72 -2.18 11.96
C LEU A 55 -9.66 -2.83 13.34
N ARG A 56 -8.74 -3.78 13.49
CA ARG A 56 -8.45 -4.49 14.75
C ARG A 56 -7.05 -5.09 14.68
N PRO A 57 -6.44 -5.48 15.82
CA PRO A 57 -5.14 -6.14 15.80
C PRO A 57 -5.09 -7.31 14.81
N GLY A 58 -4.04 -7.37 13.98
CA GLY A 58 -3.87 -8.37 12.92
C GLY A 58 -4.59 -8.06 11.60
N ILE A 59 -5.36 -6.97 11.49
CA ILE A 59 -6.02 -6.54 10.26
C ILE A 59 -5.45 -5.18 9.84
N SER A 60 -4.85 -5.12 8.65
CA SER A 60 -4.33 -3.90 8.05
C SER A 60 -5.06 -3.58 6.75
N ARG A 61 -5.34 -2.29 6.52
CA ARG A 61 -5.84 -1.78 5.24
C ARG A 61 -4.68 -1.14 4.49
N VAL A 62 -4.39 -1.64 3.31
CA VAL A 62 -3.24 -1.20 2.50
C VAL A 62 -3.76 -0.75 1.14
N LEU A 63 -3.37 0.46 0.74
CA LEU A 63 -3.57 1.02 -0.58
C LEU A 63 -2.21 1.12 -1.28
N ILE A 64 -2.10 0.54 -2.47
CA ILE A 64 -0.95 0.74 -3.35
C ILE A 64 -1.40 1.70 -4.46
N LEU A 65 -0.82 2.89 -4.49
CA LEU A 65 -1.05 3.90 -5.51
C LEU A 65 0.06 3.79 -6.56
N LEU A 66 -0.31 3.60 -7.82
CA LEU A 66 0.61 3.63 -8.96
C LEU A 66 0.21 4.80 -9.87
N THR A 67 1.14 5.70 -10.17
CA THR A 67 0.92 6.85 -11.05
C THR A 67 2.20 7.21 -11.82
N ASP A 68 2.04 7.78 -13.00
CA ASP A 68 3.13 8.12 -13.92
C ASP A 68 3.29 9.62 -14.17
N GLY A 69 2.53 10.45 -13.46
CA GLY A 69 2.56 11.90 -13.66
C GLY A 69 1.93 12.66 -12.51
N ARG A 70 1.97 13.99 -12.63
CA ARG A 70 1.38 14.92 -11.66
C ARG A 70 -0.15 14.85 -11.69
N SER A 71 -0.76 14.85 -10.51
CA SER A 71 -2.21 14.96 -10.37
C SER A 71 -2.73 16.30 -10.87
N GLN A 72 -3.92 16.27 -11.47
CA GLN A 72 -4.68 17.43 -11.92
C GLN A 72 -5.71 17.89 -10.88
N ASP A 73 -5.74 17.26 -9.70
CA ASP A 73 -6.57 17.63 -8.56
C ASP A 73 -5.77 17.61 -7.24
N PRO A 74 -6.23 18.30 -6.18
CA PRO A 74 -5.54 18.30 -4.89
C PRO A 74 -5.53 16.92 -4.23
N VAL A 75 -4.35 16.46 -3.81
CA VAL A 75 -4.17 15.10 -3.25
C VAL A 75 -4.12 15.04 -1.73
N LEU A 76 -3.64 16.11 -1.08
CA LEU A 76 -3.39 16.14 0.36
C LEU A 76 -4.65 15.88 1.21
N GLY A 77 -5.76 16.53 0.88
CA GLY A 77 -7.03 16.36 1.62
C GLY A 77 -7.52 14.91 1.61
N PRO A 78 -7.69 14.29 0.43
CA PRO A 78 -8.01 12.86 0.30
C PRO A 78 -7.01 11.92 0.98
N ALA A 79 -5.70 12.18 0.86
CA ALA A 79 -4.67 11.37 1.52
C ALA A 79 -4.82 11.40 3.05
N LEU A 80 -4.99 12.59 3.64
CA LEU A 80 -5.24 12.75 5.08
C LEU A 80 -6.50 12.00 5.54
N GLN A 81 -7.56 11.99 4.74
CA GLN A 81 -8.77 11.21 5.05
C GLN A 81 -8.48 9.71 5.06
N ALA A 82 -7.70 9.22 4.07
CA ALA A 82 -7.30 7.82 4.03
C ALA A 82 -6.45 7.42 5.24
N HIS A 83 -5.48 8.25 5.64
CA HIS A 83 -4.65 8.01 6.83
C HIS A 83 -5.50 7.98 8.11
N LYS A 84 -6.43 8.94 8.26
CA LYS A 84 -7.38 8.96 9.40
C LYS A 84 -8.28 7.71 9.43
N ALA A 85 -8.61 7.15 8.28
CA ALA A 85 -9.35 5.90 8.15
C ALA A 85 -8.49 4.64 8.40
N GLY A 86 -7.25 4.80 8.86
CA GLY A 86 -6.31 3.71 9.15
C GLY A 86 -5.81 2.99 7.92
N ILE A 87 -5.86 3.62 6.75
CA ILE A 87 -5.36 3.08 5.49
C ILE A 87 -3.90 3.49 5.33
N ARG A 88 -3.04 2.50 5.11
CA ARG A 88 -1.63 2.70 4.82
C ARG A 88 -1.42 2.79 3.32
N ILE A 89 -0.85 3.89 2.85
CA ILE A 89 -0.65 4.16 1.44
C ILE A 89 0.82 3.93 1.08
N PHE A 90 1.07 3.10 0.08
CA PHE A 90 2.34 2.96 -0.61
C PHE A 90 2.22 3.61 -1.98
N ALA A 91 3.01 4.64 -2.25
CA ALA A 91 2.96 5.40 -3.49
C ALA A 91 4.14 4.98 -4.40
N ILE A 92 3.83 4.63 -5.64
CA ILE A 92 4.78 4.21 -6.67
C ILE A 92 4.64 5.18 -7.84
N GLY A 93 5.67 6.00 -8.02
CA GLY A 93 5.82 6.87 -9.18
C GLY A 93 6.56 6.16 -10.30
N VAL A 94 6.08 6.33 -11.53
CA VAL A 94 6.76 5.85 -12.74
C VAL A 94 7.13 7.04 -13.62
N GLY A 95 8.33 7.08 -14.17
CA GLY A 95 8.77 8.12 -15.10
C GLY A 95 8.63 9.53 -14.52
N GLU A 96 7.76 10.35 -15.12
CA GLU A 96 7.59 11.78 -14.81
C GLU A 96 6.68 12.04 -13.59
N ALA A 97 6.36 11.01 -12.79
CA ALA A 97 5.67 11.18 -11.52
C ALA A 97 6.45 12.09 -10.57
N VAL A 98 5.76 13.05 -9.96
CA VAL A 98 6.36 14.08 -9.09
C VAL A 98 6.56 13.50 -7.69
N ARG A 99 7.82 13.37 -7.25
CA ARG A 99 8.17 12.72 -5.98
C ARG A 99 7.54 13.43 -4.78
N GLU A 100 7.48 14.74 -4.80
CA GLU A 100 6.89 15.57 -3.75
C GLU A 100 5.39 15.25 -3.58
N GLU A 101 4.66 15.10 -4.69
CA GLU A 101 3.24 14.73 -4.67
C GLU A 101 3.03 13.30 -4.13
N LEU A 102 3.95 12.39 -4.43
CA LEU A 102 3.91 11.03 -3.87
C LEU A 102 4.13 11.03 -2.35
N GLY A 103 5.03 11.88 -1.85
CA GLY A 103 5.26 12.06 -0.41
C GLY A 103 4.06 12.64 0.32
N GLU A 104 3.33 13.59 -0.29
CA GLU A 104 2.08 14.11 0.29
C GLU A 104 0.97 13.06 0.45
N VAL A 105 1.05 11.98 -0.34
CA VAL A 105 0.03 10.93 -0.40
C VAL A 105 0.43 9.67 0.37
N ALA A 106 1.72 9.33 0.38
CA ALA A 106 2.22 8.14 1.03
C ALA A 106 2.09 8.23 2.55
N SER A 107 2.08 7.07 3.21
CA SER A 107 2.19 7.04 4.66
C SER A 107 3.62 7.33 5.12
N GLU A 108 3.76 7.93 6.30
CA GLU A 108 5.07 8.16 6.91
C GLU A 108 5.70 6.85 7.43
N PRO A 109 7.04 6.69 7.39
CA PRO A 109 7.99 7.59 6.73
C PRO A 109 8.03 7.38 5.21
N ASP A 110 8.30 8.45 4.46
CA ASP A 110 8.46 8.41 2.99
C ASP A 110 9.47 7.35 2.53
N THR A 111 10.55 7.14 3.29
CA THR A 111 11.61 6.17 2.98
C THR A 111 11.11 4.72 2.93
N ALA A 112 9.96 4.42 3.53
CA ALA A 112 9.35 3.09 3.54
C ALA A 112 8.17 2.95 2.57
N HIS A 113 7.54 4.06 2.17
CA HIS A 113 6.26 4.04 1.45
C HIS A 113 6.28 4.73 0.09
N VAL A 114 7.32 5.50 -0.23
CA VAL A 114 7.48 6.14 -1.54
C VAL A 114 8.51 5.38 -2.37
N PHE A 115 8.07 4.94 -3.54
CA PHE A 115 8.90 4.31 -4.56
C PHE A 115 8.84 5.15 -5.82
N HIS A 116 9.96 5.28 -6.51
CA HIS A 116 10.02 5.94 -7.81
C HIS A 116 10.87 5.08 -8.74
N VAL A 117 10.35 4.81 -9.94
CA VAL A 117 10.98 3.96 -10.94
C VAL A 117 10.98 4.66 -12.29
N SER A 118 11.95 4.33 -13.15
CA SER A 118 12.10 4.95 -14.48
C SER A 118 10.97 4.58 -15.44
N ASP A 119 10.48 3.34 -15.36
CA ASP A 119 9.55 2.75 -16.31
C ASP A 119 8.77 1.60 -15.66
N TYR A 120 7.78 1.08 -16.38
CA TYR A 120 6.93 0.00 -15.88
C TYR A 120 7.67 -1.34 -15.74
N GLU A 121 8.74 -1.60 -16.48
CA GLU A 121 9.55 -2.83 -16.35
C GLU A 121 10.36 -2.81 -15.05
N ALA A 122 10.82 -1.64 -14.62
CA ALA A 122 11.53 -1.44 -13.37
C ALA A 122 10.67 -1.72 -12.12
N ILE A 123 9.34 -1.80 -12.25
CA ILE A 123 8.45 -2.22 -11.15
C ILE A 123 8.81 -3.62 -10.65
N ASP A 124 9.22 -4.54 -11.55
CA ASP A 124 9.63 -5.89 -11.16
C ASP A 124 10.85 -5.90 -10.23
N ARG A 125 11.72 -4.88 -10.34
CA ARG A 125 12.92 -4.75 -9.49
C ARG A 125 12.57 -4.35 -8.06
N ILE A 126 11.51 -3.56 -7.88
CA ILE A 126 11.06 -3.13 -6.54
C ILE A 126 10.01 -4.08 -5.93
N ARG A 127 9.52 -5.07 -6.69
CA ARG A 127 8.46 -6.00 -6.26
C ARG A 127 8.76 -6.66 -4.93
N ASP A 128 9.95 -7.24 -4.77
CA ASP A 128 10.29 -7.99 -3.56
C ASP A 128 10.47 -7.06 -2.36
N GLN A 129 11.04 -5.88 -2.58
CA GLN A 129 11.15 -4.83 -1.56
C GLN A 129 9.76 -4.33 -1.14
N LEU A 130 8.86 -4.04 -2.09
CA LEU A 130 7.50 -3.62 -1.83
C LEU A 130 6.74 -4.68 -1.03
N ARG A 131 6.82 -5.95 -1.44
CA ARG A 131 6.24 -7.09 -0.70
C ARG A 131 6.75 -7.13 0.73
N GLN A 132 8.06 -7.01 0.92
CA GLN A 132 8.67 -7.02 2.24
C GLN A 132 8.15 -5.88 3.12
N ARG A 133 8.09 -4.65 2.60
CA ARG A 133 7.58 -3.48 3.34
C ARG A 133 6.10 -3.61 3.70
N ILE A 134 5.28 -4.10 2.79
CA ILE A 134 3.85 -4.35 3.06
C ILE A 134 3.70 -5.39 4.17
N CYS A 135 4.40 -6.53 4.07
CA CYS A 135 4.31 -7.60 5.07
C CYS A 135 4.85 -7.15 6.44
N GLN A 136 5.97 -6.44 6.49
CA GLN A 136 6.53 -5.90 7.73
C GLN A 136 5.55 -4.93 8.40
N ASN A 137 4.89 -4.07 7.63
CA ASN A 137 3.96 -3.10 8.17
C ASN A 137 2.64 -3.71 8.66
N VAL A 138 2.26 -4.89 8.14
CA VAL A 138 1.09 -5.67 8.58
C VAL A 138 1.41 -6.48 9.85
N LEU A 139 2.59 -7.11 9.88
CA LEU A 139 3.03 -7.95 10.99
C LEU A 139 3.53 -7.12 12.19
N CYS A 140 4.05 -5.92 11.91
CA CYS A 140 4.72 -5.05 12.87
C CYS A 140 4.25 -3.59 12.67
N PRO A 141 3.02 -3.23 13.07
CA PRO A 141 2.47 -1.90 12.81
C PRO A 141 3.22 -0.74 13.52
N ASN A 142 4.11 -1.05 14.48
CA ASN A 142 4.84 -0.09 15.32
C ASN A 142 6.37 -0.18 15.13
N ILE A 143 6.89 -0.35 13.91
CA ILE A 143 8.34 -0.24 13.70
C ILE A 143 8.74 1.23 13.88
N GLN A 144 9.34 1.53 15.04
CA GLN A 144 10.18 2.71 15.19
C GLN A 144 11.53 2.37 14.53
N VAL A 145 11.87 3.04 13.42
CA VAL A 145 13.22 2.92 12.84
C VAL A 145 14.17 3.65 13.77
N GLU A 146 14.74 2.93 14.73
CA GLU A 146 15.78 3.49 15.59
C GLU A 146 17.12 3.37 14.88
N ASN A 147 17.66 4.50 14.42
CA ASN A 147 19.05 4.60 13.95
C ASN A 147 19.98 4.43 15.15
N ARG A 148 20.31 3.18 15.52
CA ARG A 148 21.34 2.93 16.53
C ARG A 148 22.69 2.74 15.87
N ASN A 149 23.60 3.64 16.19
CA ASN A 149 25.03 3.50 15.97
C ASN A 149 25.52 2.15 16.53
N ASN A 150 25.98 1.29 15.62
CA ASN A 150 27.08 0.34 15.77
C ASN A 150 27.27 -0.32 17.16
N THR A 151 26.30 -1.12 17.62
CA THR A 151 26.55 -2.25 18.54
C THR A 151 25.51 -3.34 18.30
N ASN A 152 25.97 -4.56 18.01
CA ASN A 152 25.14 -5.75 17.92
C ASN A 152 24.62 -6.12 19.32
N GLU A 153 23.49 -5.55 19.74
CA GLU A 153 22.73 -6.05 20.89
C GLU A 153 21.23 -5.77 20.74
N LEU A 154 20.45 -6.84 20.62
CA LEU A 154 18.98 -6.82 20.57
C LEU A 154 18.45 -6.54 21.99
N LEU A 155 18.15 -5.28 22.30
CA LEU A 155 17.36 -4.98 23.50
C LEU A 155 15.94 -5.53 23.31
N ASP A 156 15.55 -6.45 24.19
CA ASP A 156 14.24 -7.08 24.21
C ASP A 156 13.18 -6.08 24.69
N VAL A 157 12.62 -5.30 23.76
CA VAL A 157 11.56 -4.33 24.08
C VAL A 157 10.22 -5.07 24.02
N PRO A 158 9.46 -5.14 25.13
CA PRO A 158 8.15 -5.80 25.13
C PRO A 158 7.22 -5.10 24.14
N GLY A 159 6.79 -5.81 23.09
CA GLY A 159 5.89 -5.29 22.05
C GLY A 159 6.55 -4.86 20.73
N LEU A 160 7.89 -4.97 20.59
CA LEU A 160 8.56 -4.86 19.30
C LEU A 160 8.55 -6.19 18.56
N CYS A 161 8.12 -6.16 17.30
CA CYS A 161 8.06 -7.31 16.41
C CYS A 161 9.49 -7.79 16.09
N LYS A 162 9.90 -8.93 16.64
CA LYS A 162 11.21 -9.54 16.34
C LYS A 162 11.20 -10.06 14.90
N ILE A 163 11.88 -9.37 13.99
CA ILE A 163 12.13 -9.88 12.63
C ILE A 163 13.36 -10.79 12.70
N THR A 164 13.17 -12.09 12.94
CA THR A 164 14.23 -13.06 12.67
C THR A 164 14.30 -13.28 11.15
N LEU A 165 15.31 -12.67 10.52
CA LEU A 165 15.71 -12.93 9.13
C LEU A 165 16.32 -14.33 9.04
N GLY A 166 15.47 -15.36 9.07
CA GLY A 166 15.90 -16.75 8.98
C GLY A 166 14.77 -17.71 9.32
N GLY A 167 14.08 -18.19 8.28
CA GLY A 167 13.12 -19.30 8.37
C GLY A 167 11.75 -18.92 8.91
N LEU A 168 10.81 -18.58 8.03
CA LEU A 168 9.39 -18.65 8.34
C LEU A 168 8.98 -20.14 8.46
N PRO A 169 8.47 -20.64 9.60
CA PRO A 169 7.54 -21.75 9.56
C PRO A 169 6.18 -21.19 9.18
N LEU A 170 5.61 -21.68 8.07
CA LEU A 170 4.21 -21.45 7.74
C LEU A 170 3.34 -21.95 8.91
N PRO A 171 2.34 -21.17 9.39
CA PRO A 171 1.37 -21.69 10.33
C PRO A 171 0.57 -22.80 9.64
N SER A 172 0.71 -24.02 10.16
CA SER A 172 -0.12 -25.15 9.79
C SER A 172 -1.53 -24.96 10.34
N ARG A 173 -2.50 -25.09 9.43
CA ARG A 173 -3.97 -25.25 9.62
C ARG A 173 -4.82 -24.00 9.85
N TRP A 174 -5.82 -23.89 8.96
CA TRP A 174 -7.17 -23.39 9.24
C TRP A 174 -7.94 -24.42 10.07
#